data_AF-A0A2T4DBN0-F1
#
_entry.id   AF-A0A2T4DBN0-F1
#
_cell.length_a   1.000
_cell.length_b   1.000
_cell.length_c   1.000
_cell.angle_alpha   90.00
_cell.angle_beta   90.00
_cell.angle_gamma   90.00
#
_symmetry.space_group_name_H-M   'P 1'
#
loop_
_entity.id
_entity.type
_entity.pdbx_description
1 polymer ?
#
loop_
_entity_poly.entity_id
_entity_poly.type
_entity_poly.pdbx_seq_one_letter_code
_entity_poly.pdbx_strand_id
1 'polypeptide(L)'
;YFAPANHEQPLLHTWSLAVEIQFYLLAPFAVLVFPLRSLKWFFAMALVGLTAVAEYRLRYVGIEQATYYSLYARLPEFFAGSLAALYMRHNQHRISGSEWVACVGLVLISLSAIAQPLLGPFPGVAALMPVAGSVLLLTQPATKGMICRLLNSSVLVWVGAISYSLYIWHWPVLAFLRYYTGAEVLNFGFSLLFIGVTLALSVASYYLIEQGFRAKRAIKKQVLLWGVLVSGVLGTSQVMAKVNEIFTPELLPIEYRRYADPATICHGKVVGECLRGDLSSEHEILVLGDSHAA
;
A
#
# COMPACT_ATOMS: atom_id res chain seq x y z
N TYR A 1 15.57 13.70 3.40
CA TYR A 1 15.36 15.10 3.82
C TYR A 1 14.65 15.90 2.72
N PHE A 2 15.14 15.91 1.47
CA PHE A 2 14.47 16.58 0.31
C PHE A 2 13.45 15.72 -0.45
N ALA A 3 13.05 14.56 0.08
CA ALA A 3 11.99 13.77 -0.52
C ALA A 3 10.63 14.39 -0.13
N PRO A 4 9.64 14.44 -1.03
CA PRO A 4 8.28 14.83 -0.67
C PRO A 4 7.80 13.97 0.49
N ALA A 5 7.04 14.55 1.41
CA ALA A 5 6.51 13.78 2.52
C ALA A 5 5.65 12.63 1.97
N ASN A 6 5.62 11.49 2.67
CA ASN A 6 4.89 10.30 2.19
C ASN A 6 3.42 10.62 1.84
N HIS A 7 2.79 11.58 2.53
CA HIS A 7 1.42 12.00 2.29
C HIS A 7 1.22 12.89 1.04
N GLU A 8 2.31 13.35 0.41
CA GLU A 8 2.31 14.18 -0.80
C GLU A 8 2.61 13.35 -2.06
N GLN A 9 3.07 12.11 -1.90
CA GLN A 9 3.41 11.23 -3.02
C GLN A 9 2.13 10.64 -3.64
N PRO A 10 1.68 11.07 -4.83
CA PRO A 10 0.34 10.72 -5.35
C PRO A 10 0.16 9.23 -5.65
N LEU A 11 1.25 8.51 -5.86
CA LEU A 11 1.23 7.08 -6.20
C LEU A 11 1.68 6.19 -5.05
N LEU A 12 1.90 6.72 -3.84
CA LEU A 12 2.43 5.94 -2.72
C LEU A 12 1.58 4.69 -2.46
N HIS A 13 0.26 4.84 -2.34
CA HIS A 13 -0.68 3.75 -2.11
C HIS A 13 -0.57 2.54 -3.07
N THR A 14 0.06 2.67 -4.24
CA THR A 14 0.24 1.55 -5.18
C THR A 14 1.18 0.44 -4.65
N TRP A 15 1.93 0.69 -3.56
CA TRP A 15 2.76 -0.33 -2.91
C TRP A 15 1.96 -1.57 -2.50
N SER A 16 0.73 -1.39 -2.02
CA SER A 16 -0.10 -2.51 -1.54
C SER A 16 -0.60 -3.36 -2.71
N LEU A 17 -0.88 -2.73 -3.86
CA LEU A 17 -1.24 -3.43 -5.10
C LEU A 17 -0.07 -4.26 -5.61
N ALA A 18 1.16 -3.75 -5.50
CA ALA A 18 2.35 -4.52 -5.85
C ALA A 18 2.50 -5.78 -4.96
N VAL A 19 2.26 -5.65 -3.66
CA VAL A 19 2.24 -6.79 -2.71
C VAL A 19 1.15 -7.80 -3.09
N GLU A 20 -0.04 -7.34 -3.45
CA GLU A 20 -1.15 -8.19 -3.89
C GLU A 20 -0.81 -8.99 -5.16
N ILE A 21 -0.22 -8.33 -6.17
CA ILE A 21 0.25 -8.99 -7.40
C ILE A 21 1.32 -10.04 -7.09
N GLN A 22 2.26 -9.73 -6.19
CA GLN A 22 3.28 -10.69 -5.75
C GLN A 22 2.64 -11.92 -5.08
N PHE A 23 1.65 -11.72 -4.20
CA PHE A 23 0.91 -12.82 -3.60
C PHE A 23 0.19 -13.68 -4.66
N TYR A 24 -0.53 -13.06 -5.59
CA TYR A 24 -1.25 -13.80 -6.64
C TYR A 24 -0.33 -14.50 -7.64
N LEU A 25 0.89 -14.00 -7.82
CA LEU A 25 1.91 -14.70 -8.59
C LEU A 25 2.39 -15.94 -7.83
N LEU A 26 2.59 -15.85 -6.50
CA LEU A 26 3.16 -16.92 -5.69
C LEU A 26 2.14 -18.00 -5.26
N ALA A 27 0.89 -17.62 -5.00
CA ALA A 27 -0.14 -18.51 -4.46
C ALA A 27 -0.43 -19.76 -5.34
N PRO A 28 -0.51 -19.67 -6.69
CA PRO A 28 -0.69 -20.83 -7.55
C PRO A 28 0.42 -21.86 -7.38
N PHE A 29 1.68 -21.42 -7.26
CA PHE A 29 2.81 -22.34 -7.05
C PHE A 29 2.70 -23.06 -5.71
N ALA A 30 2.28 -22.39 -4.64
CA ALA A 30 2.04 -23.04 -3.36
C ALA A 30 0.95 -24.13 -3.46
N VAL A 31 -0.13 -23.87 -4.19
CA VAL A 31 -1.20 -24.85 -4.42
C VAL A 31 -0.75 -26.04 -5.30
N LEU A 32 0.17 -25.80 -6.24
CA LEU A 32 0.72 -26.85 -7.11
C LEU A 32 1.75 -27.74 -6.39
N VAL A 33 2.57 -27.15 -5.51
CA VAL A 33 3.65 -27.86 -4.80
C VAL A 33 3.14 -28.63 -3.59
N PHE A 34 2.18 -28.07 -2.84
CA PHE A 34 1.68 -28.68 -1.60
C PHE A 34 0.33 -29.36 -1.81
N PRO A 35 0.11 -30.59 -1.29
CA PRO A 35 -1.23 -31.18 -1.29
C PRO A 35 -2.20 -30.32 -0.49
N LEU A 36 -3.45 -30.22 -0.94
CA LEU A 36 -4.50 -29.39 -0.30
C LEU A 36 -4.66 -29.64 1.21
N ARG A 37 -4.38 -30.87 1.67
CA ARG A 37 -4.45 -31.24 3.09
C ARG A 37 -3.31 -30.64 3.93
N SER A 38 -2.12 -30.44 3.36
CA SER A 38 -0.97 -29.82 4.04
C SER A 38 -0.96 -28.30 3.88
N LEU A 39 -1.67 -27.75 2.89
CA LEU A 39 -1.70 -26.31 2.61
C LEU A 39 -2.15 -25.48 3.83
N LYS A 40 -3.08 -26.00 4.65
CA LYS A 40 -3.49 -25.35 5.90
C LYS A 40 -2.34 -25.22 6.91
N TRP A 41 -1.46 -26.22 6.98
CA TRP A 41 -0.32 -26.18 7.89
C TRP A 41 0.75 -25.24 7.36
N PHE A 42 0.99 -25.26 6.05
CA PHE A 42 1.88 -24.31 5.40
C PHE A 42 1.44 -22.85 5.65
N PHE A 43 0.18 -22.51 5.38
CA PHE A 43 -0.33 -21.16 5.63
C PHE A 43 -0.32 -20.79 7.12
N ALA A 44 -0.65 -21.70 8.03
CA ALA A 44 -0.59 -21.44 9.47
C ALA A 44 0.84 -21.19 9.96
N MET A 45 1.81 -21.99 9.51
CA MET A 45 3.22 -21.80 9.84
C MET A 45 3.78 -20.53 9.22
N ALA A 46 3.46 -20.23 7.97
CA ALA A 46 3.88 -19.03 7.28
C ALA A 46 3.29 -17.77 7.93
N LEU A 47 2.01 -17.79 8.32
CA LEU A 47 1.35 -16.75 9.09
C LEU A 47 2.14 -16.45 10.37
N VAL A 48 2.33 -17.46 11.23
CA VAL A 48 3.02 -17.29 12.52
C VAL A 48 4.48 -16.86 12.34
N GLY A 49 5.21 -17.53 11.44
CA GLY A 49 6.62 -17.27 11.21
C GLY A 49 6.88 -15.88 10.65
N LEU A 50 6.11 -15.44 9.67
CA LEU A 50 6.26 -14.12 9.07
C LEU A 50 5.80 -12.99 9.99
N THR A 51 4.74 -13.20 10.78
CA THR A 51 4.35 -12.24 11.83
C THR A 51 5.45 -12.11 12.87
N ALA A 52 6.09 -13.21 13.30
CA ALA A 52 7.21 -13.17 14.24
C ALA A 52 8.43 -12.42 13.67
N VAL A 53 8.76 -12.64 12.39
CA VAL A 53 9.84 -11.92 11.69
C VAL A 53 9.52 -10.43 11.58
N ALA A 54 8.29 -10.07 11.22
CA ALA A 54 7.85 -8.68 11.17
C ALA A 54 7.96 -8.02 12.55
N GLU A 55 7.48 -8.68 13.60
CA GLU A 55 7.54 -8.19 14.98
C GLU A 55 8.99 -7.98 15.44
N TYR A 56 9.87 -8.94 15.14
CA TYR A 56 11.27 -8.84 15.48
C TYR A 56 11.93 -7.62 14.84
N ARG A 57 11.68 -7.41 13.53
CA ARG A 57 12.26 -6.27 12.80
C ARG A 57 11.72 -4.92 13.25
N LEU A 58 10.45 -4.86 13.64
CA LEU A 58 9.83 -3.65 14.17
C LEU A 58 10.40 -3.30 15.55
N ARG A 59 10.43 -4.26 16.49
CA ARG A 59 10.80 -3.98 17.89
C ARG A 59 12.31 -3.90 18.14
N TYR A 60 13.09 -4.76 17.50
CA TYR A 60 14.50 -4.92 17.84
C TYR A 60 15.45 -4.31 16.82
N VAL A 61 15.05 -4.22 15.54
CA VAL A 61 15.88 -3.62 14.49
C VAL A 61 15.50 -2.15 14.25
N GLY A 62 14.29 -1.74 14.60
CA GLY A 62 13.84 -0.34 14.50
C GLY A 62 13.61 0.15 13.06
N ILE A 63 13.48 -0.76 12.08
CA ILE A 63 13.27 -0.39 10.67
C ILE A 63 11.78 -0.43 10.32
N GLU A 64 11.04 0.53 10.84
CA GLU A 64 9.57 0.57 10.74
C GLU A 64 9.07 0.73 9.30
N GLN A 65 9.54 1.76 8.59
CA GLN A 65 9.04 2.06 7.25
C GLN A 65 9.35 0.94 6.25
N ALA A 66 10.58 0.43 6.23
CA ALA A 66 10.93 -0.65 5.30
C ALA A 66 10.15 -1.93 5.61
N THR A 67 9.88 -2.22 6.90
CA THR A 67 9.06 -3.37 7.29
C THR A 67 7.61 -3.17 6.88
N TYR A 68 7.06 -1.96 7.05
CA TYR A 68 5.68 -1.63 6.69
C TYR A 68 5.36 -1.88 5.21
N TYR A 69 6.27 -1.56 4.30
CA TYR A 69 6.09 -1.74 2.85
C TYR A 69 6.53 -3.11 2.31
N SER A 70 7.05 -3.99 3.18
CA SER A 70 7.62 -5.26 2.75
C SER A 70 6.58 -6.36 2.52
N LEU A 71 6.81 -7.20 1.51
CA LEU A 71 5.98 -8.37 1.22
C LEU A 71 5.86 -9.30 2.43
N TYR A 72 6.99 -9.67 3.04
CA TYR A 72 7.00 -10.65 4.13
C TYR A 72 6.17 -10.21 5.34
N ALA A 73 6.07 -8.90 5.60
CA ALA A 73 5.31 -8.38 6.73
C ALA A 73 3.79 -8.28 6.45
N ARG A 74 3.39 -8.43 5.18
CA ARG A 74 2.01 -8.30 4.69
C ARG A 74 1.37 -9.60 4.20
N LEU A 75 2.19 -10.60 3.93
CA LEU A 75 1.73 -11.95 3.60
C LEU A 75 0.90 -12.63 4.71
N PRO A 76 1.16 -12.42 6.03
CA PRO A 76 0.33 -12.96 7.09
C PRO A 76 -1.17 -12.73 6.87
N GLU A 77 -1.58 -11.52 6.50
CA GLU A 77 -2.96 -11.14 6.27
C GLU A 77 -3.62 -11.98 5.16
N PHE A 78 -2.91 -12.19 4.05
CA PHE A 78 -3.37 -13.04 2.93
C PHE A 78 -3.45 -14.52 3.32
N PHE A 79 -2.52 -15.02 4.14
CA PHE A 79 -2.54 -16.40 4.61
C PHE A 79 -3.68 -16.66 5.58
N ALA A 80 -4.02 -15.71 6.45
CA ALA A 80 -5.21 -15.79 7.30
C ALA A 80 -6.50 -15.87 6.48
N GLY A 81 -6.63 -15.04 5.44
CA GLY A 81 -7.75 -15.12 4.49
C GLY A 81 -7.80 -16.46 3.73
N SER A 82 -6.64 -16.98 3.34
CA SER A 82 -6.52 -18.29 2.66
C SER A 82 -6.94 -19.44 3.56
N LEU A 83 -6.57 -19.39 4.86
CA LEU A 83 -7.02 -20.35 5.87
C LEU A 83 -8.54 -20.29 6.07
N ALA A 84 -9.11 -19.08 6.14
CA ALA A 84 -10.56 -18.89 6.21
C ALA A 84 -11.27 -19.52 5.00
N ALA A 85 -10.75 -19.32 3.79
CA ALA A 85 -11.30 -19.92 2.58
C ALA A 85 -11.24 -21.46 2.61
N LEU A 86 -10.13 -22.06 3.07
CA LEU A 86 -10.01 -23.51 3.23
C LEU A 86 -11.00 -24.05 4.28
N TYR A 87 -11.18 -23.33 5.38
CA TYR A 87 -12.15 -23.67 6.43
C TYR A 87 -13.58 -23.67 5.89
N MET A 88 -13.98 -22.62 5.15
CA MET A 88 -15.31 -22.49 4.56
C MET A 88 -15.58 -23.59 3.53
N ARG A 89 -14.59 -23.93 2.69
CA ARG A 89 -14.72 -25.00 1.69
C ARG A 89 -15.02 -26.36 2.34
N HIS A 90 -14.40 -26.68 3.47
CA HIS A 90 -14.61 -27.96 4.15
C HIS A 90 -15.93 -28.01 4.93
N ASN A 91 -16.36 -26.87 5.48
CA ASN A 91 -17.49 -26.77 6.39
C ASN A 91 -18.73 -26.09 5.79
N GLN A 92 -18.83 -25.96 4.46
CA GLN A 92 -19.86 -25.19 3.77
C GLN A 92 -21.31 -25.52 4.21
N HIS A 93 -21.58 -26.78 4.58
CA HIS A 93 -22.91 -27.22 5.06
C HIS A 93 -23.07 -27.25 6.59
N ARG A 94 -21.99 -27.01 7.36
CA ARG A 94 -21.97 -27.11 8.83
C ARG A 94 -21.84 -25.77 9.55
N ILE A 95 -21.52 -24.69 8.85
CA ILE A 95 -21.39 -23.37 9.48
C ILE A 95 -22.78 -22.86 9.87
N SER A 96 -23.16 -23.10 11.12
CA SER A 96 -24.27 -22.39 11.74
C SER A 96 -23.79 -20.99 12.10
N GLY A 97 -24.14 -20.01 11.28
CA GLY A 97 -23.82 -18.60 11.53
C GLY A 97 -24.32 -18.13 12.90
N SER A 98 -23.49 -17.37 13.60
CA SER A 98 -23.81 -16.76 14.89
C SER A 98 -23.63 -15.25 14.79
N GLU A 99 -24.70 -14.51 15.08
CA GLU A 99 -24.66 -13.04 15.07
C GLU A 99 -23.61 -12.50 16.04
N TRP A 100 -23.43 -13.16 17.19
CA TRP A 100 -22.39 -12.79 18.16
C TRP A 100 -20.99 -12.85 17.57
N VAL A 101 -20.70 -13.81 16.68
CA VAL A 101 -19.39 -13.91 16.03
C VAL A 101 -19.19 -12.75 15.05
N ALA A 102 -20.24 -12.35 14.32
CA ALA A 102 -20.19 -11.16 13.47
C ALA A 102 -19.99 -9.88 14.30
N CYS A 103 -20.68 -9.75 15.44
CA CYS A 103 -20.49 -8.62 16.37
C CYS A 103 -19.05 -8.53 16.86
N VAL A 104 -18.49 -9.65 17.35
CA VAL A 104 -17.10 -9.70 17.81
C VAL A 104 -16.14 -9.34 16.68
N GLY A 105 -16.36 -9.86 15.47
CA GLY A 105 -15.54 -9.54 14.31
C GLY A 105 -15.53 -8.05 13.99
N LEU A 106 -16.72 -7.42 13.97
CA LEU A 106 -16.85 -5.99 13.73
C LEU A 106 -16.19 -5.15 14.85
N VAL A 107 -16.41 -5.54 16.11
CA VAL A 107 -15.79 -4.87 17.27
C VAL A 107 -14.27 -4.94 17.21
N LEU A 108 -13.69 -6.09 16.86
CA LEU A 108 -12.24 -6.23 16.73
C LEU A 108 -11.67 -5.31 15.63
N ILE A 109 -12.34 -5.20 14.48
CA ILE A 109 -11.93 -4.29 13.41
C ILE A 109 -12.03 -2.84 13.87
N SER A 110 -13.17 -2.43 14.43
CA SER A 110 -13.38 -1.05 14.90
C SER A 110 -12.40 -0.68 16.02
N LEU A 111 -12.17 -1.58 16.97
CA LEU A 111 -11.24 -1.37 18.06
C LEU A 111 -9.80 -1.28 17.56
N SER A 112 -9.40 -2.10 16.58
CA SER A 112 -8.07 -2.00 15.99
C SER A 112 -7.81 -0.65 15.31
N ALA A 113 -8.83 -0.06 14.68
CA ALA A 113 -8.70 1.25 14.03
C ALA A 113 -8.49 2.40 15.04
N ILE A 114 -9.15 2.31 16.20
CA ILE A 114 -9.13 3.37 17.23
C ILE A 114 -7.93 3.18 18.17
N ALA A 115 -7.65 1.95 18.58
CA ALA A 115 -6.62 1.60 19.57
C ALA A 115 -5.25 1.31 18.95
N GLN A 116 -5.06 1.55 17.65
CA GLN A 116 -3.79 1.25 16.97
C GLN A 116 -2.55 1.78 17.68
N PRO A 117 -2.52 3.04 18.20
CA PRO A 117 -1.35 3.54 18.91
C PRO A 117 -1.01 2.73 20.17
N LEU A 118 -1.99 2.05 20.77
CA LEU A 118 -1.83 1.22 21.97
C LEU A 118 -1.42 -0.23 21.64
N LEU A 119 -1.71 -0.70 20.42
CA LEU A 119 -1.37 -2.06 19.96
C LEU A 119 0.11 -2.22 19.63
N GLY A 120 0.85 -1.12 19.48
CA GLY A 120 2.28 -1.09 19.19
C GLY A 120 2.59 -1.00 17.69
N PRO A 121 3.83 -1.35 17.30
CA PRO A 121 4.28 -1.25 15.92
C PRO A 121 3.45 -2.11 14.96
N PHE A 122 3.20 -1.59 13.75
CA PHE A 122 2.37 -2.24 12.73
C PHE A 122 3.19 -2.53 11.45
N PRO A 123 2.98 -3.64 10.71
CA PRO A 123 1.92 -4.66 10.85
C PRO A 123 2.05 -5.57 12.08
N GLY A 124 3.14 -6.33 12.18
CA GLY A 124 3.47 -7.11 13.38
C GLY A 124 2.31 -7.90 14.00
N VAL A 125 2.34 -8.00 15.32
CA VAL A 125 1.25 -8.60 16.14
C VAL A 125 0.00 -7.72 16.11
N ALA A 126 0.14 -6.40 15.99
CA ALA A 126 -0.98 -5.46 15.94
C ALA A 126 -1.96 -5.76 14.78
N ALA A 127 -1.45 -6.24 13.65
CA ALA A 127 -2.26 -6.64 12.49
C ALA A 127 -3.12 -7.89 12.75
N LEU A 128 -2.79 -8.75 13.71
CA LEU A 128 -3.58 -9.96 13.99
C LEU A 128 -4.99 -9.64 14.48
N MET A 129 -5.19 -8.51 15.16
CA MET A 129 -6.48 -8.10 15.67
C MET A 129 -7.51 -7.77 14.56
N PRO A 130 -7.24 -6.86 13.61
CA PRO A 130 -8.13 -6.63 12.47
C PRO A 130 -8.25 -7.85 11.56
N VAL A 131 -7.18 -8.65 11.42
CA VAL A 131 -7.21 -9.89 10.63
C VAL A 131 -8.15 -10.91 11.25
N ALA A 132 -8.07 -11.13 12.57
CA ALA A 132 -8.99 -12.01 13.28
C ALA A 132 -10.43 -11.52 13.14
N GLY A 133 -10.67 -10.21 13.31
CA GLY A 133 -11.99 -9.63 13.12
C GLY A 133 -12.55 -9.84 11.70
N SER A 134 -11.70 -9.66 10.69
CA SER A 134 -12.04 -9.93 9.28
C SER A 134 -12.37 -11.41 9.03
N VAL A 135 -11.56 -12.33 9.55
CA VAL A 135 -11.78 -13.78 9.40
C VAL A 135 -13.10 -14.20 10.07
N LEU A 136 -13.41 -13.67 11.25
CA LEU A 136 -14.68 -13.95 11.94
C LEU A 136 -15.89 -13.50 11.11
N LEU A 137 -15.83 -12.29 10.52
CA LEU A 137 -16.90 -11.80 9.62
C LEU A 137 -17.01 -12.61 8.33
N LEU A 138 -15.89 -12.87 7.64
CA LEU A 138 -15.87 -13.58 6.36
C LEU A 138 -16.39 -15.02 6.47
N THR A 139 -16.20 -15.65 7.64
CA THR A 139 -16.69 -17.01 7.88
C THR A 139 -18.17 -17.08 8.26
N GLN A 140 -18.86 -15.95 8.45
CA GLN A 140 -20.30 -15.94 8.74
C GLN A 140 -21.15 -16.06 7.46
N PRO A 141 -22.28 -16.78 7.50
CA PRO A 141 -23.27 -16.79 6.43
C PRO A 141 -23.92 -15.42 6.22
N ALA A 142 -23.98 -14.98 4.97
CA ALA A 142 -24.54 -13.69 4.55
C ALA A 142 -25.97 -13.39 5.05
N THR A 143 -26.79 -14.43 5.25
CA THR A 143 -28.24 -14.29 5.52
C THR A 143 -28.60 -14.28 7.00
N LYS A 144 -27.64 -14.52 7.91
CA LYS A 144 -27.93 -14.67 9.34
C LYS A 144 -27.55 -13.42 10.13
N GLY A 145 -28.56 -12.76 10.70
CA GLY A 145 -28.43 -11.70 11.68
C GLY A 145 -28.43 -10.27 11.11
N MET A 146 -28.43 -9.26 11.98
CA MET A 146 -28.57 -7.84 11.62
C MET A 146 -27.29 -7.30 10.99
N ILE A 147 -26.12 -7.63 11.54
CA ILE A 147 -24.83 -7.16 11.00
C ILE A 147 -24.60 -7.69 9.60
N CYS A 148 -24.78 -8.99 9.38
CA CYS A 148 -24.60 -9.59 8.05
C CYS A 148 -25.61 -9.02 7.03
N ARG A 149 -26.84 -8.71 7.45
CA ARG A 149 -27.84 -8.04 6.61
C ARG A 149 -27.46 -6.61 6.27
N LEU A 150 -26.93 -5.85 7.23
CA LEU A 150 -26.44 -4.49 7.00
C LEU A 150 -25.29 -4.51 5.99
N LEU A 151 -24.29 -5.37 6.20
CA LEU A 151 -23.14 -5.52 5.31
C LEU A 151 -23.51 -6.02 3.91
N ASN A 152 -24.60 -6.77 3.77
CA ASN A 152 -25.18 -7.18 2.48
C ASN A 152 -26.22 -6.20 1.92
N SER A 153 -26.36 -4.99 2.47
CA SER A 153 -27.21 -3.97 1.87
C SER A 153 -26.71 -3.61 0.46
N SER A 154 -27.63 -3.30 -0.44
CA SER A 154 -27.30 -2.95 -1.82
C SER A 154 -26.28 -1.81 -1.92
N VAL A 155 -26.34 -0.85 -1.00
CA VAL A 155 -25.41 0.28 -0.93
C VAL A 155 -24.00 -0.18 -0.54
N LEU A 156 -23.84 -0.96 0.53
CA LEU A 156 -22.51 -1.41 0.95
C LEU A 156 -21.90 -2.40 -0.05
N VAL A 157 -22.71 -3.26 -0.64
CA VAL A 157 -22.27 -4.14 -1.73
C VAL A 157 -21.84 -3.32 -2.96
N TRP A 158 -22.56 -2.24 -3.30
CA TRP A 158 -22.19 -1.35 -4.40
C TRP A 158 -20.88 -0.60 -4.10
N VAL A 159 -20.69 -0.10 -2.88
CA VAL A 159 -19.40 0.49 -2.43
C VAL A 159 -18.28 -0.54 -2.53
N GLY A 160 -18.54 -1.78 -2.09
CA GLY A 160 -17.61 -2.90 -2.25
C GLY A 160 -17.28 -3.20 -3.71
N ALA A 161 -18.25 -3.09 -4.62
CA ALA A 161 -18.05 -3.31 -6.04
C ALA A 161 -17.12 -2.26 -6.67
N ILE A 162 -17.23 -0.98 -6.27
CA ILE A 162 -16.36 0.10 -6.75
C ILE A 162 -15.06 0.26 -5.95
N SER A 163 -14.83 -0.57 -4.92
CA SER A 163 -13.75 -0.41 -3.93
C SER A 163 -12.35 -0.36 -4.54
N TYR A 164 -12.10 -1.11 -5.61
CA TYR A 164 -10.82 -1.08 -6.33
C TYR A 164 -10.58 0.28 -6.99
N SER A 165 -11.57 0.80 -7.73
CA SER A 165 -11.48 2.13 -8.33
C SER A 165 -11.38 3.23 -7.27
N LEU A 166 -12.09 3.08 -6.15
CA LEU A 166 -11.99 3.98 -4.99
C LEU A 166 -10.58 3.99 -4.40
N TYR A 167 -9.98 2.81 -4.25
CA TYR A 167 -8.60 2.67 -3.77
C TYR A 167 -7.59 3.38 -4.69
N ILE A 168 -7.77 3.33 -6.01
CA ILE A 168 -6.85 4.01 -6.94
C ILE A 168 -6.96 5.53 -6.85
N TRP A 169 -8.19 6.07 -6.77
CA TRP A 169 -8.38 7.53 -6.91
C TRP A 169 -8.30 8.30 -5.60
N HIS A 170 -8.60 7.69 -4.45
CA HIS A 170 -8.62 8.44 -3.19
C HIS A 170 -7.27 9.07 -2.85
N TRP A 171 -6.15 8.35 -3.04
CA TRP A 171 -4.86 8.86 -2.62
C TRP A 171 -4.27 9.93 -3.55
N PRO A 172 -4.28 9.79 -4.89
CA PRO A 172 -3.87 10.87 -5.78
C PRO A 172 -4.68 12.15 -5.56
N VAL A 173 -6.02 12.04 -5.46
CA VAL A 173 -6.87 13.21 -5.22
C VAL A 173 -6.52 13.87 -3.89
N LEU A 174 -6.32 13.09 -2.82
CA LEU A 174 -5.92 13.61 -1.52
C LEU A 174 -4.54 14.29 -1.56
N ALA A 175 -3.55 13.66 -2.21
CA ALA A 175 -2.20 14.19 -2.34
C ALA A 175 -2.19 15.51 -3.11
N PHE A 176 -2.91 15.60 -4.24
CA PHE A 176 -3.03 16.84 -5.01
C PHE A 176 -3.75 17.95 -4.24
N LEU A 177 -4.80 17.62 -3.48
CA LEU A 177 -5.49 18.60 -2.64
C LEU A 177 -4.56 19.13 -1.54
N ARG A 178 -3.80 18.26 -0.87
CA ARG A 178 -2.80 18.68 0.14
C ARG A 178 -1.70 19.54 -0.46
N TYR A 179 -1.21 19.18 -1.64
CA TYR A 179 -0.22 19.98 -2.36
C TYR A 179 -0.76 21.38 -2.71
N TYR A 180 -2.02 21.46 -3.15
CA TYR A 180 -2.67 22.73 -3.48
C TYR A 180 -2.95 23.60 -2.25
N THR A 181 -3.41 23.00 -1.15
CA THR A 181 -3.75 23.76 0.07
C THR A 181 -2.54 24.06 0.95
N GLY A 182 -1.45 23.30 0.79
CA GLY A 182 -0.30 23.34 1.71
C GLY A 182 -0.62 22.85 3.12
N ALA A 183 -1.75 22.16 3.32
CA ALA A 183 -2.25 21.75 4.63
C ALA A 183 -2.45 20.23 4.71
N GLU A 184 -1.91 19.59 5.75
CA GLU A 184 -2.07 18.14 5.98
C GLU A 184 -3.53 17.75 6.26
N VAL A 185 -4.24 18.62 6.98
CA VAL A 185 -5.66 18.47 7.33
C VAL A 185 -6.50 19.39 6.44
N LEU A 186 -7.40 18.78 5.68
CA LEU A 186 -8.30 19.52 4.80
C LEU A 186 -9.39 20.21 5.62
N ASN A 187 -9.75 21.44 5.24
CA ASN A 187 -10.94 22.08 5.78
C ASN A 187 -12.22 21.33 5.34
N PHE A 188 -13.36 21.68 5.92
CA PHE A 188 -14.63 21.00 5.61
C PHE A 188 -14.99 21.07 4.12
N GLY A 189 -14.76 22.21 3.47
CA GLY A 189 -15.04 22.40 2.04
C GLY A 189 -14.19 21.50 1.14
N PHE A 190 -12.88 21.47 1.36
CA PHE A 190 -11.95 20.59 0.63
C PHE A 190 -12.17 19.12 0.96
N SER A 191 -12.64 18.79 2.16
CA SER A 191 -13.02 17.41 2.52
C SER A 191 -14.26 16.94 1.75
N LEU A 192 -15.26 17.82 1.57
CA LEU A 192 -16.43 17.51 0.75
C LEU A 192 -16.06 17.38 -0.73
N LEU A 193 -15.18 18.27 -1.22
CA LEU A 193 -14.62 18.20 -2.56
C LEU A 193 -13.84 16.89 -2.77
N PHE A 194 -13.00 16.50 -1.81
CA PHE A 194 -12.25 15.26 -1.82
C PHE A 194 -13.16 14.04 -1.99
N ILE A 195 -14.22 13.95 -1.18
CA ILE A 195 -15.20 12.84 -1.26
C ILE A 195 -15.90 12.85 -2.62
N GLY A 196 -16.38 14.02 -3.06
CA GLY A 196 -17.12 14.17 -4.32
C GLY A 196 -16.27 13.80 -5.54
N VAL A 197 -15.05 14.34 -5.65
CA VAL A 197 -14.14 14.07 -6.77
C VAL A 197 -13.69 12.62 -6.76
N THR A 198 -13.31 12.08 -5.60
CA THR A 198 -12.89 10.67 -5.48
C THR A 198 -14.03 9.75 -5.91
N LEU A 199 -15.25 9.94 -5.41
CA LEU A 199 -16.38 9.11 -5.76
C LEU A 199 -16.74 9.23 -7.25
N ALA A 200 -16.75 10.44 -7.81
CA ALA A 200 -17.04 10.66 -9.22
C ALA A 200 -16.04 9.95 -10.14
N LEU A 201 -14.73 10.11 -9.87
CA LEU A 201 -13.67 9.44 -10.64
C LEU A 201 -13.71 7.91 -10.46
N SER A 202 -14.03 7.44 -9.26
CA SER A 202 -14.13 6.00 -8.96
C SER A 202 -15.30 5.35 -9.69
N VAL A 203 -16.48 5.99 -9.67
CA VAL A 203 -17.67 5.52 -10.38
C VAL A 203 -17.44 5.55 -11.88
N ALA A 204 -16.90 6.65 -12.42
CA ALA A 204 -16.56 6.74 -13.84
C ALA A 204 -15.57 5.64 -14.25
N SER A 205 -14.51 5.42 -13.48
CA SER A 205 -13.51 4.38 -13.76
C SER A 205 -14.10 2.97 -13.69
N TYR A 206 -14.95 2.71 -12.70
CA TYR A 206 -15.57 1.41 -12.53
C TYR A 206 -16.47 1.05 -13.73
N TYR A 207 -17.38 1.95 -14.12
CA TYR A 207 -18.32 1.67 -15.20
C TYR A 207 -17.70 1.77 -16.60
N LEU A 208 -16.77 2.70 -16.83
CA LEU A 208 -16.18 2.93 -18.15
C LEU A 208 -15.01 1.97 -18.46
N ILE A 209 -14.21 1.64 -17.45
CA ILE A 209 -12.97 0.86 -17.62
C ILE A 209 -13.18 -0.52 -17.01
N GLU A 210 -13.38 -0.60 -15.70
CA GLU A 210 -13.28 -1.85 -14.94
C GLU A 210 -14.30 -2.91 -15.38
N GLN A 211 -15.57 -2.54 -15.54
CA GLN A 211 -16.60 -3.46 -16.04
C GLN A 211 -16.30 -3.99 -17.44
N GLY A 212 -15.68 -3.19 -18.29
CA GLY A 212 -15.28 -3.58 -19.64
C GLY A 212 -14.28 -4.73 -19.66
N PHE A 213 -13.35 -4.76 -18.71
CA PHE A 213 -12.33 -5.80 -18.56
C PHE A 213 -12.81 -7.00 -17.72
N ARG A 214 -13.73 -6.80 -16.77
CA ARG A 214 -14.32 -7.88 -15.96
C ARG A 214 -15.29 -8.77 -16.73
N ALA A 215 -15.90 -8.28 -17.80
CA ALA A 215 -16.83 -9.07 -18.59
C ALA A 215 -16.15 -10.29 -19.22
N LYS A 216 -16.73 -11.49 -19.06
CA LYS A 216 -16.28 -12.73 -19.72
C LYS A 216 -16.42 -12.58 -21.23
N ARG A 217 -15.35 -12.12 -21.90
CA ARG A 217 -15.27 -11.92 -23.34
C ARG A 217 -14.44 -13.05 -23.97
N ALA A 218 -14.62 -13.27 -25.26
CA ALA A 218 -13.79 -14.20 -26.02
C ALA A 218 -12.30 -13.83 -25.91
N ILE A 219 -11.42 -14.82 -25.78
CA ILE A 219 -9.98 -14.68 -25.57
C ILE A 219 -9.34 -13.69 -26.56
N LYS A 220 -9.75 -13.73 -27.85
CA LYS A 220 -9.24 -12.81 -28.88
C LYS A 220 -9.53 -11.33 -28.58
N LYS A 221 -10.72 -11.01 -28.07
CA LYS A 221 -11.08 -9.63 -27.66
C LYS A 221 -10.29 -9.20 -26.42
N GLN A 222 -10.00 -10.13 -25.51
CA GLN A 222 -9.17 -9.83 -24.33
C GLN A 222 -7.72 -9.55 -24.73
N VAL A 223 -7.12 -10.37 -25.59
CA VAL A 223 -5.73 -10.15 -26.08
C VAL A 223 -5.61 -8.79 -26.78
N LEU A 224 -6.59 -8.41 -27.61
CA LEU A 224 -6.62 -7.08 -28.25
C LEU A 224 -6.69 -5.95 -27.21
N LEU A 225 -7.58 -6.07 -26.22
CA LEU A 225 -7.72 -5.06 -25.16
C LEU A 225 -6.43 -4.93 -24.32
N TRP A 226 -5.78 -6.05 -23.99
CA TRP A 226 -4.48 -6.04 -23.32
C TRP A 226 -3.38 -5.41 -24.18
N GLY A 227 -3.36 -5.71 -25.49
CA GLY A 227 -2.43 -5.09 -26.43
C GLY A 227 -2.62 -3.57 -26.52
N VAL A 228 -3.86 -3.11 -26.59
CA VAL A 228 -4.19 -1.67 -26.55
C VAL A 228 -3.74 -1.06 -25.23
N LEU A 229 -3.99 -1.70 -24.10
CA LEU A 229 -3.59 -1.20 -22.79
C LEU A 229 -2.07 -1.09 -22.65
N VAL A 230 -1.30 -2.11 -23.06
CA VAL A 230 0.17 -2.07 -23.07
C VAL A 230 0.68 -0.96 -23.98
N SER A 231 0.12 -0.83 -25.18
CA SER A 231 0.49 0.25 -26.10
C SER A 231 0.15 1.63 -25.53
N GLY A 232 -0.98 1.74 -24.82
CA GLY A 232 -1.39 2.94 -24.10
C GLY A 232 -0.42 3.30 -22.98
N VAL A 233 0.02 2.32 -22.16
CA VAL A 233 1.00 2.53 -21.09
C VAL A 233 2.36 2.95 -21.65
N LEU A 234 2.84 2.29 -22.71
CA LEU A 234 4.10 2.66 -23.35
C LEU A 234 4.00 4.04 -23.99
N GLY A 235 2.88 4.33 -24.64
CA GLY A 235 2.59 5.63 -25.24
C GLY A 235 2.52 6.73 -24.19
N THR A 236 1.78 6.53 -23.09
CA THR A 236 1.71 7.51 -22.01
C THR A 236 3.05 7.67 -21.32
N SER A 237 3.85 6.62 -21.11
CA SER A 237 5.20 6.75 -20.55
C SER A 237 6.09 7.67 -21.39
N GLN A 238 6.09 7.49 -22.71
CA GLN A 238 6.88 8.31 -23.64
C GLN A 238 6.35 9.74 -23.76
N VAL A 239 5.02 9.90 -23.79
CA VAL A 239 4.37 11.22 -23.80
C VAL A 239 4.62 11.94 -22.49
N MET A 240 4.55 11.25 -21.36
CA MET A 240 4.71 11.86 -20.05
C MET A 240 6.15 12.30 -19.82
N ALA A 241 7.15 11.63 -20.42
CA ALA A 241 8.52 12.14 -20.45
C ALA A 241 8.60 13.52 -21.12
N LYS A 242 7.96 13.69 -22.29
CA LYS A 242 7.89 14.98 -23.00
C LYS A 242 7.07 16.02 -22.26
N VAL A 243 5.93 15.64 -21.71
CA VAL A 243 5.09 16.54 -20.89
C VAL A 243 5.89 17.01 -19.68
N ASN A 244 6.63 16.11 -19.03
CA ASN A 244 7.46 16.47 -17.89
C ASN A 244 8.56 17.45 -18.32
N GLU A 245 9.21 17.29 -19.47
CA GLU A 245 10.16 18.29 -19.99
C GLU A 245 9.53 19.67 -20.25
N ILE A 246 8.27 19.73 -20.67
CA ILE A 246 7.56 20.99 -20.95
C ILE A 246 7.12 21.69 -19.65
N PHE A 247 6.62 20.93 -18.68
CA PHE A 247 6.04 21.47 -17.45
C PHE A 247 7.03 21.58 -16.30
N THR A 248 8.14 20.83 -16.33
CA THR A 248 9.20 20.98 -15.32
C THR A 248 9.96 22.25 -15.68
N PRO A 249 10.01 23.25 -14.80
CA PRO A 249 10.85 24.43 -15.03
C PRO A 249 12.29 23.99 -15.26
N GLU A 250 13.04 24.75 -16.07
CA GLU A 250 14.47 24.50 -16.27
C GLU A 250 15.12 24.28 -14.91
N LEU A 251 15.78 23.13 -14.76
CA LEU A 251 16.50 22.83 -13.54
C LEU A 251 17.47 23.97 -13.29
N LEU A 252 17.41 24.57 -12.10
CA LEU A 252 18.31 25.65 -11.71
C LEU A 252 19.76 25.30 -12.10
N PRO A 253 20.59 26.27 -12.51
CA PRO A 253 21.99 26.01 -12.81
C PRO A 253 22.64 25.18 -11.69
N ILE A 254 23.58 24.29 -12.04
CA ILE A 254 24.21 23.35 -11.09
C ILE A 254 24.76 24.09 -9.86
N GLU A 255 25.22 25.32 -10.05
CA GLU A 255 25.69 26.25 -9.01
C GLU A 255 24.65 26.55 -7.92
N TYR A 256 23.36 26.60 -8.26
CA TYR A 256 22.26 26.84 -7.30
C TYR A 256 21.69 25.56 -6.70
N ARG A 257 22.02 24.39 -7.27
CA ARG A 257 21.59 23.07 -6.77
C ARG A 257 22.65 22.37 -5.94
N ARG A 258 23.89 22.86 -5.98
CA ARG A 258 25.00 22.38 -5.15
C ARG A 258 25.21 23.33 -3.98
N TYR A 259 25.62 22.77 -2.85
CA TYR A 259 25.95 23.55 -1.66
C TYR A 259 27.34 24.20 -1.73
N ALA A 260 28.19 23.76 -2.68
CA ALA A 260 29.53 24.30 -2.92
C ALA A 260 30.01 24.05 -4.36
N ASP A 261 31.10 24.70 -4.73
CA ASP A 261 31.72 24.60 -6.05
C ASP A 261 32.31 23.18 -6.29
N PRO A 262 32.07 22.53 -7.45
CA PRO A 262 32.69 21.26 -7.80
C PRO A 262 34.22 21.21 -7.67
N ALA A 263 34.92 22.33 -7.84
CA ALA A 263 36.37 22.40 -7.67
C ALA A 263 36.80 22.35 -6.20
N THR A 264 35.89 22.57 -5.25
CA THR A 264 36.18 22.63 -3.81
C THR A 264 35.47 21.55 -2.99
N ILE A 265 34.56 20.77 -3.59
CA ILE A 265 33.90 19.65 -2.92
C ILE A 265 34.77 18.39 -2.95
N CYS A 266 35.05 17.80 -1.79
CA CYS A 266 35.74 16.51 -1.66
C CYS A 266 34.81 15.31 -1.48
N HIS A 267 33.68 15.30 -2.17
CA HIS A 267 32.71 14.23 -2.03
C HIS A 267 33.10 13.04 -2.90
N GLY A 268 33.55 11.93 -2.30
CA GLY A 268 33.94 10.71 -3.02
C GLY A 268 35.22 10.81 -3.86
N LYS A 269 35.89 11.97 -3.87
CA LYS A 269 37.20 12.21 -4.50
C LYS A 269 37.94 13.29 -3.71
N VAL A 270 39.22 13.05 -3.42
CA VAL A 270 40.08 14.06 -2.76
C VAL A 270 40.48 15.10 -3.80
N VAL A 271 40.13 16.37 -3.55
CA VAL A 271 40.48 17.52 -4.40
C VAL A 271 41.40 18.44 -3.59
N GLY A 272 42.65 18.60 -4.05
CA GLY A 272 43.69 19.30 -3.28
C GLY A 272 44.03 18.57 -1.98
N GLU A 273 44.24 19.31 -0.89
CA GLU A 273 44.45 18.75 0.47
C GLU A 273 43.14 18.46 1.21
N CYS A 274 42.01 18.90 0.66
CA CYS A 274 40.69 18.70 1.23
C CYS A 274 40.47 19.26 2.66
N LEU A 275 41.32 20.18 3.11
CA LEU A 275 41.18 20.84 4.40
C LEU A 275 40.22 22.03 4.29
N ARG A 276 39.30 22.16 5.26
CA ARG A 276 38.29 23.23 5.32
C ARG A 276 38.27 23.82 6.72
N GLY A 277 38.01 25.12 6.82
CA GLY A 277 38.03 25.87 8.08
C GLY A 277 39.34 26.64 8.30
N ASP A 278 39.68 26.85 9.57
CA ASP A 278 40.92 27.55 9.98
C ASP A 278 42.11 26.60 9.94
N LEU A 279 42.98 26.77 8.94
CA LEU A 279 44.18 25.95 8.75
C LEU A 279 45.29 26.22 9.77
N SER A 280 45.14 27.25 10.60
CA SER A 280 46.10 27.61 11.66
C SER A 280 45.68 27.13 13.06
N SER A 281 44.50 26.52 13.17
CA SER A 281 43.99 25.95 14.42
C SER A 281 44.80 24.72 14.83
N GLU A 282 45.08 24.58 16.12
CA GLU A 282 45.68 23.36 16.70
C GLU A 282 44.70 22.18 16.78
N HIS A 283 43.40 22.41 16.51
CA HIS A 283 42.35 21.41 16.59
C HIS A 283 41.92 20.97 15.19
N GLU A 284 42.13 19.69 14.88
CA GLU A 284 41.65 19.06 13.65
C GLU A 284 40.35 18.27 13.92
N ILE A 285 39.36 18.45 13.06
CA ILE A 285 38.10 17.72 13.12
C ILE A 285 37.93 16.98 11.79
N LEU A 286 37.89 15.65 11.85
CA LEU A 286 37.57 14.82 10.71
C LEU A 286 36.04 14.77 10.52
N VAL A 287 35.56 15.38 9.44
CA VAL A 287 34.15 15.34 9.07
C VAL A 287 33.94 14.21 8.06
N LEU A 288 33.17 13.19 8.47
CA LEU A 288 32.82 12.03 7.64
C LEU A 288 31.30 11.96 7.50
N GLY A 289 30.80 11.96 6.27
CA GLY A 289 29.39 11.73 5.99
C GLY A 289 29.05 11.83 4.49
N ASP A 290 27.76 12.00 4.21
CA ASP A 290 27.22 12.04 2.85
C ASP A 290 27.38 13.43 2.21
N SER A 291 26.56 13.74 1.20
CA SER A 291 26.55 15.04 0.51
C SER A 291 26.33 16.25 1.42
N HIS A 292 26.11 16.06 2.73
CA HIS A 292 25.93 17.10 3.73
C HIS A 292 27.13 17.27 4.69
N ALA A 293 28.16 16.44 4.58
CA ALA A 293 29.29 16.42 5.52
C ALA A 293 30.56 17.11 4.97
N ALA A 294 30.37 18.15 4.17
CA ALA A 294 31.45 18.88 3.49
C ALA A 294 31.62 20.29 4.02
#